data_AF-A0A1I0FT46-F1
#
_entry.id   AF-A0A1I0FT46-F1
#
_cell.length_a   1.000
_cell.length_b   1.000
_cell.length_c   1.000
_cell.angle_alpha   90.00
_cell.angle_beta   90.00
_cell.angle_gamma   90.00
#
_symmetry.space_group_name_H-M   'P 1'
#
loop_
_entity.id
_entity.type
_entity.pdbx_description
1 polymer ?
#
loop_
_entity_poly.entity_id
_entity_poly.type
_entity_poly.pdbx_seq_one_letter_code
_entity_poly.pdbx_strand_id
1 'polypeptide(L)'
;MKTAKAVLAGIGAAILFSMGPNTIVQAQPGLISVDLRNVANDIAKDINVDVNQIPATVQAPVSVATLVCGIAADVLGTQAASGTGSCMAMGTSSALDQIVLEQIKRMRKM
;
A
#
# COMPACT_ATOMS: atom_id res chain seq x y z
N MET A 1 52.56 -6.88 -33.96
CA MET A 1 52.34 -6.60 -35.39
C MET A 1 51.04 -7.27 -35.84
N LYS A 2 49.90 -6.57 -35.76
CA LYS A 2 48.79 -6.71 -36.71
C LYS A 2 47.99 -5.41 -36.66
N THR A 3 47.98 -4.75 -37.79
CA THR A 3 47.70 -3.32 -37.99
C THR A 3 46.22 -3.01 -37.87
N ALA A 4 45.93 -2.00 -37.05
CA ALA A 4 44.67 -1.28 -36.98
C ALA A 4 44.29 -0.70 -38.36
N LYS A 5 43.02 -0.86 -38.74
CA LYS A 5 42.37 -0.01 -39.75
C LYS A 5 41.27 0.76 -39.05
N ALA A 6 41.59 2.01 -38.74
CA ALA A 6 40.64 3.04 -38.37
C ALA A 6 39.70 3.30 -39.55
N VAL A 7 38.40 3.45 -39.27
CA VAL A 7 37.57 4.44 -39.97
C VAL A 7 36.72 5.11 -38.91
N LEU A 8 37.16 6.30 -38.51
CA LEU A 8 36.33 7.30 -37.84
C LEU A 8 35.26 7.77 -38.83
N ALA A 9 34.00 7.65 -38.46
CA ALA A 9 32.92 8.40 -39.09
C ALA A 9 31.78 8.59 -38.10
N GLY A 10 31.38 9.84 -37.89
CA GLY A 10 30.05 10.20 -37.41
C GLY A 10 29.93 10.41 -35.91
N ILE A 11 30.01 11.67 -35.50
CA ILE A 11 29.47 12.17 -34.24
C ILE A 11 27.94 12.01 -34.34
N GLY A 12 27.41 11.01 -33.64
CA GLY A 12 25.99 10.85 -33.38
C GLY A 12 25.85 10.20 -32.01
N ALA A 13 25.61 11.02 -30.99
CA ALA A 13 25.40 10.56 -29.63
C ALA A 13 24.08 9.78 -29.53
N ALA A 14 24.08 8.50 -29.92
CA ALA A 14 23.05 7.54 -29.58
C ALA A 14 23.57 6.71 -28.40
N ILE A 15 23.31 7.22 -27.19
CA ILE A 15 23.54 6.50 -25.94
C ILE A 15 22.55 5.34 -25.92
N LEU A 16 22.95 4.17 -26.43
CA LEU A 16 22.20 2.93 -26.24
C LEU A 16 22.42 2.45 -24.80
N PHE A 17 21.75 3.11 -23.84
CA PHE A 17 21.49 2.52 -22.53
C PHE A 17 20.53 1.35 -22.77
N SER A 18 21.07 0.17 -23.03
CA SER A 18 20.30 -1.07 -23.04
C SER A 18 19.67 -1.24 -21.66
N MET A 19 18.36 -1.04 -21.65
CA MET A 19 17.48 -1.22 -20.51
C MET A 19 17.55 -2.68 -20.07
N GLY A 20 18.20 -2.95 -18.94
CA GLY A 20 17.98 -4.21 -18.22
C GLY A 20 16.52 -4.25 -17.73
N PRO A 21 15.84 -5.41 -17.77
CA PRO A 21 14.52 -5.54 -17.17
C PRO A 21 14.68 -5.45 -15.65
N ASN A 22 14.46 -4.27 -15.10
CA ASN A 22 14.20 -4.12 -13.67
C ASN A 22 12.82 -4.70 -13.40
N THR A 23 12.71 -6.02 -13.22
CA THR A 23 11.53 -6.62 -12.60
C THR A 23 11.59 -6.32 -11.10
N ILE A 24 11.34 -5.07 -10.76
CA ILE A 24 10.91 -4.71 -9.43
C ILE A 24 9.52 -5.33 -9.32
N VAL A 25 9.41 -6.49 -8.67
CA VAL A 25 8.14 -6.93 -8.09
C VAL A 25 7.83 -5.89 -7.02
N GLN A 26 7.27 -4.77 -7.46
CA GLN A 26 6.58 -3.85 -6.60
C GLN A 26 5.40 -4.68 -6.12
N ALA A 27 5.48 -5.24 -4.91
CA ALA A 27 4.26 -5.50 -4.18
C ALA A 27 3.57 -4.14 -4.10
N GLN A 28 2.74 -3.81 -5.09
CA GLN A 28 1.87 -2.65 -5.04
C GLN A 28 1.20 -2.76 -3.68
N PRO A 29 1.26 -1.71 -2.83
CA PRO A 29 0.57 -1.74 -1.56
C PRO A 29 -0.92 -1.83 -1.89
N GLY A 30 -1.41 -3.07 -1.93
CA GLY A 30 -2.82 -3.36 -2.13
C GLY A 30 -3.56 -2.68 -1.01
N LEU A 31 -4.52 -1.82 -1.37
CA LEU A 31 -5.48 -1.33 -0.41
C LEU A 31 -6.48 -2.46 -0.21
N ILE A 32 -6.71 -2.82 1.05
CA ILE A 32 -7.71 -3.81 1.42
C ILE A 32 -8.73 -3.17 2.34
N SER A 33 -9.97 -3.66 2.27
CA SER A 33 -11.06 -3.18 3.10
C SER A 33 -10.97 -3.80 4.49
N VAL A 34 -10.56 -3.01 5.48
CA VAL A 34 -10.52 -3.44 6.88
C VAL A 34 -11.87 -3.12 7.51
N ASP A 35 -12.56 -4.14 8.00
CA ASP A 35 -13.77 -4.00 8.81
C ASP A 35 -13.37 -3.64 10.24
N LEU A 36 -13.85 -2.48 10.69
CA LEU A 36 -13.56 -1.91 12.00
C LEU A 36 -14.66 -2.18 13.01
N ARG A 37 -15.78 -2.82 12.66
CA ARG A 37 -16.95 -2.91 13.53
C ARG A 37 -16.65 -3.54 14.90
N ASN A 38 -15.71 -4.48 14.94
CA ASN A 38 -15.29 -5.14 16.17
C ASN A 38 -14.42 -4.23 17.07
N VAL A 39 -13.65 -3.32 16.48
CA VAL A 39 -12.66 -2.47 17.17
C VAL A 39 -13.02 -0.99 17.16
N ALA A 40 -14.12 -0.59 16.51
CA ALA A 40 -14.50 0.79 16.28
C ALA A 40 -14.69 1.55 17.60
N ASN A 41 -15.23 0.88 18.63
CA ASN A 41 -15.35 1.46 19.96
C ASN A 41 -13.98 1.76 20.60
N ASP A 42 -13.00 0.87 20.41
CA ASP A 42 -11.66 1.05 20.96
C ASP A 42 -10.90 2.15 20.21
N ILE A 43 -10.99 2.18 18.88
CA ILE A 43 -10.42 3.26 18.06
C ILE A 43 -11.04 4.60 18.47
N ALA A 44 -12.37 4.67 18.60
CA ALA A 44 -13.07 5.89 19.00
C ALA A 44 -12.57 6.43 20.35
N LYS A 45 -12.27 5.53 21.30
CA LYS A 45 -11.71 5.90 22.60
C LYS A 45 -10.25 6.35 22.49
N ASP A 46 -9.44 5.70 21.65
CA ASP A 46 -8.02 6.02 21.48
C ASP A 46 -7.81 7.41 20.85
N ILE A 47 -8.54 7.70 19.77
CA ILE A 47 -8.46 9.00 19.08
C ILE A 47 -9.47 10.04 19.61
N ASN A 48 -10.22 9.71 20.67
CA ASN A 48 -11.22 10.56 21.31
C ASN A 48 -12.22 11.18 20.30
N VAL A 49 -12.79 10.34 19.44
CA VAL A 49 -13.86 10.71 18.49
C VAL A 49 -15.13 9.93 18.78
N ASP A 50 -16.26 10.42 18.29
CA ASP A 50 -17.52 9.70 18.42
C ASP A 50 -17.52 8.44 17.52
N VAL A 51 -18.00 7.31 18.05
CA VAL A 51 -18.04 6.04 17.31
C VAL A 51 -18.90 6.13 16.04
N ASN A 52 -19.90 7.00 16.00
CA ASN A 52 -20.73 7.21 14.80
C ASN A 52 -19.97 7.94 13.68
N GLN A 53 -18.85 8.61 14.00
CA GLN A 53 -17.97 9.19 12.99
C GLN A 53 -16.98 8.16 12.42
N ILE A 54 -16.81 7.01 13.09
CA ILE A 54 -15.92 5.97 12.59
C ILE A 54 -16.62 5.19 11.48
N PRO A 55 -16.04 5.14 10.27
CA PRO A 55 -16.58 4.33 9.19
C PRO A 55 -16.50 2.84 9.54
N ALA A 56 -17.53 2.07 9.17
CA ALA A 56 -17.56 0.63 9.42
C ALA A 56 -16.42 -0.11 8.71
N THR A 57 -15.98 0.39 7.56
CA THR A 57 -14.86 -0.14 6.78
C THR A 57 -13.93 0.99 6.36
N VAL A 58 -12.62 0.72 6.36
CA VAL A 58 -11.59 1.63 5.85
C VAL A 58 -10.66 0.92 4.90
N GLN A 59 -10.10 1.68 3.95
CA GLN A 59 -9.05 1.15 3.10
C GLN A 59 -7.70 1.35 3.80
N ALA A 60 -7.05 0.25 4.14
CA ALA A 60 -5.71 0.26 4.71
C ALA A 60 -4.75 -0.52 3.82
N PRO A 61 -3.46 -0.16 3.79
CA PRO A 61 -2.45 -0.95 3.11
C PRO A 61 -2.30 -2.33 3.76
N VAL A 62 -2.01 -3.35 2.95
CA VAL A 62 -1.79 -4.74 3.42
C VAL A 62 -0.89 -4.79 4.67
N SER A 63 0.20 -4.03 4.70
CA SER A 63 1.15 -4.03 5.82
C SER A 63 0.53 -3.66 7.18
N VAL A 64 -0.44 -2.75 7.19
CA VAL A 64 -1.14 -2.36 8.43
C VAL A 64 -2.27 -3.34 8.71
N ALA A 65 -3.00 -3.74 7.68
CA ALA A 65 -4.07 -4.72 7.76
C ALA A 65 -3.63 -6.06 8.36
N THR A 66 -2.46 -6.57 7.98
CA THR A 66 -1.93 -7.85 8.50
C THR A 66 -1.69 -7.81 9.99
N LEU A 67 -1.19 -6.68 10.50
CA LEU A 67 -0.90 -6.48 11.91
C LEU A 67 -2.18 -6.49 12.76
N VAL A 68 -3.24 -5.86 12.27
CA VAL A 68 -4.51 -5.71 13.01
C VAL A 68 -5.49 -6.86 12.81
N CYS A 69 -5.45 -7.52 11.65
CA CYS A 69 -6.30 -8.66 11.33
C CYS A 69 -5.66 -10.01 11.67
N GLY A 70 -4.34 -10.06 11.94
CA GLY A 70 -3.63 -11.31 12.24
C GLY A 70 -3.51 -12.28 11.06
N ILE A 71 -3.75 -11.80 9.83
CA ILE A 71 -3.70 -12.59 8.59
C ILE A 71 -2.36 -12.35 7.91
N ALA A 72 -1.81 -13.38 7.25
CA ALA A 72 -0.57 -13.28 6.49
C ALA A 72 -0.67 -12.28 5.33
N ALA A 73 0.41 -11.51 5.12
CA ALA A 73 0.50 -10.51 4.05
C ALA A 73 0.34 -11.10 2.65
N ASP A 74 0.77 -12.33 2.45
CA ASP A 74 0.66 -13.04 1.16
C ASP A 74 -0.79 -13.32 0.78
N VAL A 75 -1.59 -13.74 1.76
CA VAL A 75 -3.04 -14.00 1.62
C VAL A 75 -3.77 -12.68 1.35
N LEU A 76 -3.51 -11.66 2.15
CA LEU A 76 -4.11 -10.34 1.94
C LEU A 76 -3.68 -9.70 0.61
N GLY A 77 -2.42 -9.88 0.21
CA GLY A 77 -1.90 -9.38 -1.06
C GLY A 77 -2.56 -10.03 -2.27
N THR A 78 -2.79 -11.34 -2.23
CA THR A 78 -3.52 -12.07 -3.28
C THR A 78 -5.00 -11.65 -3.35
N GLN A 79 -5.67 -11.46 -2.21
CA GLN A 79 -7.05 -10.94 -2.24
C GLN A 79 -7.12 -9.47 -2.66
N ALA A 80 -6.12 -8.63 -2.29
CA ALA A 80 -6.03 -7.26 -2.78
C ALA A 80 -5.88 -7.22 -4.30
N ALA A 81 -5.02 -8.07 -4.85
CA ALA A 81 -4.86 -8.22 -6.30
C ALA A 81 -6.14 -8.73 -6.99
N SER A 82 -6.96 -9.50 -6.27
CA SER A 82 -8.25 -10.01 -6.75
C SER A 82 -9.40 -9.00 -6.60
N GLY A 83 -9.17 -7.84 -5.97
CA GLY A 83 -10.18 -6.81 -5.72
C GLY A 83 -11.22 -7.17 -4.65
N THR A 84 -11.07 -8.32 -3.98
CA THR A 84 -11.99 -8.83 -2.94
C THR A 84 -11.35 -8.83 -1.54
N GLY A 85 -10.15 -8.25 -1.40
CA GLY A 85 -9.41 -8.12 -0.16
C GLY A 85 -10.20 -7.40 0.92
N SER A 86 -10.68 -8.17 1.90
CA SER A 86 -11.22 -7.64 3.14
C SER A 86 -10.71 -8.44 4.33
N CYS A 87 -10.54 -7.77 5.46
CA CYS A 87 -10.25 -8.45 6.72
C CYS A 87 -10.95 -7.76 7.88
N MET A 88 -11.27 -8.54 8.91
CA MET A 88 -11.84 -8.01 10.13
C MET A 88 -10.71 -7.67 11.10
N ALA A 89 -10.66 -6.42 11.56
CA ALA A 89 -9.70 -6.02 12.57
C ALA A 89 -10.03 -6.72 13.89
N MET A 90 -9.05 -7.47 14.41
CA MET A 90 -9.14 -8.16 15.70
C MET A 90 -8.58 -7.31 16.84
N GLY A 91 -7.80 -6.27 16.51
CA GLY A 91 -7.27 -5.30 17.45
C GLY A 91 -7.04 -3.94 16.80
N THR A 92 -6.63 -2.97 17.61
CA THR A 92 -6.25 -1.63 17.18
C THR A 92 -4.73 -1.49 17.11
N SER A 93 -4.27 -0.48 16.37
CA SER A 93 -2.86 -0.14 16.27
C SER A 93 -2.77 1.34 15.94
N SER A 94 -1.76 2.03 16.47
CA SER A 94 -1.57 3.46 16.22
C SER A 94 -1.47 3.81 14.73
N ALA A 95 -1.05 2.87 13.88
CA ALA A 95 -1.07 3.03 12.42
C ALA A 95 -2.50 3.03 11.86
N LEU A 96 -3.35 2.12 12.34
CA LEU A 96 -4.77 2.04 11.97
C LEU A 96 -5.53 3.28 12.47
N ASP A 97 -5.27 3.68 13.71
CA ASP A 97 -5.93 4.83 14.34
C ASP A 97 -5.67 6.12 13.56
N GLN A 98 -4.43 6.32 13.10
CA GLN A 98 -4.08 7.43 12.22
C GLN A 98 -4.77 7.35 10.85
N ILE A 99 -4.86 6.17 10.24
CA ILE A 99 -5.58 6.00 8.96
C ILE A 99 -7.06 6.37 9.13
N VAL A 100 -7.70 5.90 10.20
CA VAL A 100 -9.09 6.21 10.51
C VAL A 100 -9.28 7.70 10.77
N LEU A 101 -8.40 8.30 11.55
CA LEU A 101 -8.44 9.74 11.84
C LEU A 101 -8.28 10.57 10.56
N GLU A 102 -7.35 10.21 9.68
CA GLU A 102 -7.16 10.90 8.39
C GLU A 102 -8.36 10.71 7.45
N GLN A 103 -8.97 9.52 7.44
CA GLN A 103 -10.21 9.25 6.71
C GLN A 103 -11.35 10.15 7.20
N ILE A 104 -11.54 10.25 8.53
CA ILE A 104 -12.55 11.13 9.15
C ILE A 104 -12.28 12.60 8.81
N LYS A 105 -11.03 13.05 8.90
CA LYS A 105 -10.64 14.42 8.52
C LYS A 105 -10.93 14.70 7.05
N ARG A 106 -10.66 13.75 6.15
CA ARG A 106 -10.98 13.88 4.72
C ARG A 106 -12.48 13.98 4.48
N MET A 107 -13.28 13.16 5.17
CA MET A 107 -14.74 13.21 5.07
C MET A 107 -15.32 14.53 5.59
N ARG A 108 -14.79 15.07 6.69
CA ARG A 108 -15.26 16.34 7.26
C ARG A 108 -14.86 17.57 6.44
N LYS A 109 -13.90 17.42 5.51
CA LYS A 109 -13.44 18.51 4.63
C LYS A 109 -14.24 18.60 3.33
N MET A 110 -15.14 17.65 3.08
CA MET A 110 -16.16 17.72 2.02
C MET A 110 -17.39 18.46 2.52
#